data_AF-A0A0N5B7P7-F1
#
_entry.id   AF-A0A0N5B7P7-F1
#
_cell.length_a   1.000
_cell.length_b   1.000
_cell.length_c   1.000
_cell.angle_alpha   90.00
_cell.angle_beta   90.00
_cell.angle_gamma   90.00
#
_symmetry.space_group_name_H-M   'P 1'
#
loop_
_entity.id
_entity.type
_entity.pdbx_description
1 polymer ?
#
loop_
_entity_poly.entity_id
_entity_poly.type
_entity_poly.pdbx_seq_one_letter_code
_entity_poly.pdbx_strand_id
1 'polypeptide(L)'
;MPDDYKGSLLTKYEINDEIGGKINNLIKTKWLPQTDLFGDKRITGFISHGGINSFSEAAYNGIPITVVPLFADQTRNSRAIEMIGVGKKLSKFNIKDSNIVENTIKEVFLKNKNYHINAQKCKIY
;
A
#
# COMPACT_ATOMS: atom_id res chain seq x y z
N MET A 1 -12.54 3.59 6.00
CA MET A 1 -12.11 2.42 6.79
C MET A 1 -13.15 2.25 7.87
N PRO A 2 -13.76 1.07 8.01
CA PRO A 2 -14.80 0.83 9.00
C PRO A 2 -14.26 0.89 10.44
N ASP A 3 -15.16 1.19 11.38
CA ASP A 3 -14.85 1.47 12.79
C ASP A 3 -14.30 0.26 13.56
N ASP A 4 -14.38 -0.95 12.99
CA ASP A 4 -13.90 -2.21 13.58
C ASP A 4 -12.42 -2.53 13.29
N TYR A 5 -11.77 -1.76 12.41
CA TYR A 5 -10.36 -1.97 12.06
C TYR A 5 -9.41 -1.38 13.12
N LYS A 6 -8.77 -2.26 13.90
CA LYS A 6 -7.82 -1.87 14.97
C LYS A 6 -6.43 -1.41 14.48
N GLY A 7 -6.19 -1.33 13.16
CA GLY A 7 -4.91 -0.90 12.60
C GLY A 7 -4.83 0.62 12.39
N SER A 8 -3.62 1.13 12.28
CA SER A 8 -3.34 2.55 11.98
C SER A 8 -2.91 2.72 10.52
N LEU A 9 -3.33 3.83 9.90
CA LEU A 9 -2.85 4.27 8.59
C LEU A 9 -1.78 5.34 8.81
N LEU A 10 -0.55 5.05 8.39
CA LEU A 10 0.55 6.01 8.40
C LEU A 10 0.63 6.68 7.04
N THR A 11 0.65 8.01 7.01
CA THR A 11 0.81 8.78 5.77
C THR A 11 1.92 9.80 5.90
N LYS A 12 2.83 9.80 4.91
CA LYS A 12 3.81 10.87 4.74
C LYS A 12 3.16 11.98 3.92
N TYR A 13 3.20 13.22 4.41
CA TYR A 13 2.64 14.37 3.72
C TYR A 13 3.66 15.52 3.65
N GLU A 14 3.62 16.30 2.57
CA GLU A 14 4.52 17.44 2.36
C GLU A 14 3.83 18.79 2.68
N ILE A 15 2.49 18.84 2.59
CA ILE A 15 1.68 20.05 2.78
C ILE A 15 0.89 19.93 4.08
N ASN A 16 0.99 20.94 4.95
CA ASN A 16 0.14 21.03 6.14
C ASN A 16 -1.32 21.28 5.71
N ASP A 17 -2.13 20.22 5.69
CA ASP A 17 -3.57 20.28 5.42
C ASP A 17 -4.39 19.72 6.60
N GLU A 18 -5.70 19.96 6.59
CA GLU A 18 -6.64 19.38 7.54
C GLU A 18 -7.22 18.04 7.07
N ILE A 19 -6.75 17.49 5.94
CA ILE A 19 -7.29 16.26 5.36
C ILE A 19 -7.12 15.13 6.38
N GLY A 20 -8.23 14.46 6.68
CA GLY A 20 -8.26 13.35 7.63
C GLY A 20 -8.04 13.73 9.10
N GLY A 21 -8.08 15.01 9.48
CA GLY A 21 -7.85 15.45 10.86
C GLY A 21 -8.82 14.90 11.92
N LYS A 22 -9.97 14.35 11.51
CA LYS A 22 -10.95 13.70 12.38
C LYS A 22 -10.86 12.17 12.38
N ILE A 23 -9.90 11.58 11.68
CA ILE A 23 -9.73 10.13 11.56
C ILE A 23 -8.80 9.65 12.67
N ASN A 24 -9.35 8.97 13.67
CA ASN A 24 -8.64 8.60 14.90
C ASN A 24 -7.42 7.70 14.69
N ASN A 25 -7.42 6.88 13.63
CA ASN A 25 -6.34 5.95 13.30
C ASN A 25 -5.47 6.43 12.13
N LEU A 26 -5.53 7.70 11.76
CA LEU A 26 -4.66 8.31 10.76
C LEU A 26 -3.49 9.02 11.44
N ILE A 27 -2.27 8.49 11.25
CA ILE A 27 -1.05 9.11 11.72
C ILE A 27 -0.41 9.84 10.54
N LYS A 28 -0.46 11.17 10.57
CA LYS A 28 0.18 12.03 9.57
C LYS A 28 1.55 12.45 10.07
N THR A 29 2.59 12.32 9.25
CA THR A 29 3.92 12.87 9.55
C THR A 29 4.59 13.47 8.31
N LYS A 30 5.44 14.48 8.50
CA LYS A 30 6.27 15.05 7.43
C LYS A 30 7.43 14.14 7.04
N TRP A 31 7.85 13.29 7.96
CA TRP A 31 8.96 12.37 7.73
C TRP A 31 8.66 11.00 8.33
N LEU A 32 8.98 9.97 7.56
CA LEU A 32 8.72 8.58 7.91
C LEU A 32 9.91 7.73 7.44
N PRO A 33 10.55 6.95 8.32
CA PRO A 33 11.62 6.05 7.92
C PRO A 33 11.03 4.83 7.22
N GLN A 34 10.73 4.96 5.91
CA GLN A 34 10.00 3.94 5.15
C GLN A 34 10.69 2.56 5.22
N THR A 35 12.02 2.53 5.06
CA THR A 35 12.80 1.29 5.11
C THR A 35 12.69 0.60 6.47
N ASP A 36 12.81 1.35 7.57
CA ASP A 36 12.70 0.80 8.92
C ASP A 36 11.28 0.29 9.20
N LEU A 37 10.26 1.01 8.72
CA LEU A 37 8.89 0.55 8.82
C LEU A 37 8.65 -0.73 8.05
N PHE A 38 9.21 -0.88 6.85
CA PHE A 38 9.06 -2.11 6.09
C PHE A 38 9.72 -3.32 6.78
N GLY A 39 10.71 -3.08 7.65
CA GLY A 39 11.26 -4.11 8.53
C GLY A 39 10.34 -4.51 9.70
N ASP A 40 9.32 -3.71 10.01
CA ASP A 40 8.40 -3.97 11.12
C ASP A 40 7.33 -5.00 10.74
N LYS A 41 7.25 -6.09 11.51
CA LYS A 41 6.31 -7.21 11.28
C LYS A 41 4.84 -6.81 11.40
N ARG A 42 4.53 -5.63 11.94
CA ARG A 42 3.16 -5.11 12.06
C ARG A 42 2.65 -4.47 10.76
N ILE A 43 3.51 -4.25 9.77
CA ILE A 43 3.08 -3.73 8.46
C ILE A 43 2.29 -4.80 7.70
N THR A 44 1.01 -4.51 7.48
CA THR A 44 0.09 -5.42 6.79
C THR A 44 0.09 -5.21 5.27
N GLY A 45 0.52 -4.04 4.80
CA GLY A 45 0.49 -3.70 3.37
C GLY A 45 0.92 -2.28 3.11
N PHE A 46 1.20 -1.99 1.84
CA PHE A 46 1.70 -0.70 1.40
C PHE A 46 0.87 -0.19 0.21
N ILE A 47 0.48 1.09 0.24
CA ILE A 47 -0.19 1.75 -0.88
C ILE A 47 0.81 2.69 -1.53
N SER A 48 1.02 2.55 -2.84
CA SER A 48 2.04 3.30 -3.56
C SER A 48 1.57 3.73 -4.94
N HIS A 49 2.17 4.78 -5.48
CA HIS A 49 2.00 5.16 -6.87
C HIS A 49 2.68 4.19 -7.86
N GLY A 50 3.55 3.29 -7.39
CA GLY A 50 4.21 2.28 -8.23
C GLY A 50 5.58 2.68 -8.78
N GLY A 51 6.29 3.59 -8.10
CA GLY A 51 7.71 3.83 -8.37
C GLY A 51 8.56 2.58 -8.10
N ILE A 52 9.57 2.34 -8.94
CA ILE A 52 10.35 1.09 -8.91
C ILE A 52 11.07 0.85 -7.58
N ASN A 53 11.61 1.91 -6.95
CA ASN A 53 12.32 1.79 -5.67
C ASN A 53 11.39 1.29 -4.56
N SER A 54 10.20 1.88 -4.44
CA SER A 54 9.24 1.48 -3.40
C SER A 54 8.69 0.08 -3.64
N PHE A 55 8.57 -0.34 -4.91
CA PHE A 55 8.25 -1.74 -5.24
C PHE A 55 9.37 -2.68 -4.78
N SER A 56 10.64 -2.38 -5.11
CA SER A 56 11.78 -3.18 -4.70
C SER A 56 11.90 -3.31 -3.18
N GLU A 57 11.73 -2.21 -2.43
CA GLU A 57 11.77 -2.23 -0.96
C GLU A 57 10.64 -3.07 -0.35
N ALA A 58 9.43 -2.96 -0.88
CA ALA A 58 8.28 -3.74 -0.40
C ALA A 58 8.44 -5.23 -0.75
N ALA A 59 8.92 -5.55 -1.95
CA ALA A 59 9.25 -6.91 -2.35
C ALA A 59 10.36 -7.51 -1.46
N TYR A 60 11.41 -6.73 -1.20
CA TYR A 60 12.51 -7.12 -0.30
C TYR A 60 12.03 -7.46 1.11
N ASN A 61 10.98 -6.79 1.60
CA ASN A 61 10.43 -7.05 2.94
C ASN A 61 9.25 -8.04 2.94
N GLY A 62 8.81 -8.50 1.77
CA GLY A 62 7.66 -9.39 1.63
C GLY A 62 6.32 -8.75 1.98
N ILE A 63 6.16 -7.47 1.65
CA ILE A 63 4.95 -6.68 1.94
C ILE A 63 4.06 -6.63 0.68
N PRO A 64 2.78 -6.98 0.76
CA PRO A 64 1.86 -6.85 -0.36
C PRO A 64 1.50 -5.39 -0.64
N ILE A 65 1.23 -5.09 -1.92
CA ILE A 65 1.11 -3.70 -2.39
C ILE A 65 -0.21 -3.44 -3.12
N THR A 66 -0.89 -2.34 -2.78
CA THR A 66 -1.92 -1.76 -3.66
C THR A 66 -1.29 -0.60 -4.43
N VAL A 67 -1.32 -0.67 -5.76
CA VAL A 67 -0.67 0.32 -6.62
C VAL A 67 -1.70 1.26 -7.23
N VAL A 68 -1.47 2.58 -7.14
CA VAL A 68 -2.31 3.62 -7.72
C VAL A 68 -1.47 4.41 -8.76
N PRO A 69 -1.31 3.89 -10.00
CA PRO A 69 -0.49 4.54 -11.00
C PRO A 69 -1.01 5.94 -11.35
N LEU A 70 -0.13 6.93 -11.31
CA LEU A 70 -0.45 8.30 -11.68
C LEU A 70 -0.08 8.60 -13.14
N PHE A 71 1.15 8.24 -13.55
CA PHE A 71 1.69 8.48 -14.90
C PHE A 71 2.98 7.67 -15.18
N ALA A 72 3.48 7.74 -16.42
CA ALA A 72 4.74 7.15 -16.89
C ALA A 72 4.87 5.62 -16.66
N ASP A 73 6.01 5.18 -16.14
CA ASP A 73 6.41 3.77 -15.96
C ASP A 73 5.59 3.03 -14.89
N GLN A 74 4.93 3.76 -13.99
CA GLN A 74 4.15 3.22 -12.89
C GLN A 74 3.08 2.21 -13.34
N THR A 75 2.50 2.40 -14.52
CA THR A 75 1.49 1.48 -15.09
C THR A 75 2.13 0.16 -15.54
N ARG A 76 3.39 0.20 -16.02
CA ARG A 76 4.16 -1.00 -16.34
C ARG A 76 4.54 -1.73 -15.04
N ASN A 77 5.01 -1.00 -14.04
CA ASN A 77 5.38 -1.57 -12.74
C ASN A 77 4.17 -2.21 -12.05
N SER A 78 2.98 -1.59 -12.11
CA SER A 78 1.77 -2.16 -11.54
C SER A 78 1.38 -3.49 -12.21
N ARG A 79 1.58 -3.61 -13.53
CA ARG A 79 1.33 -4.88 -14.24
C ARG A 79 2.31 -5.96 -13.78
N ALA A 80 3.59 -5.63 -13.58
CA ALA A 80 4.57 -6.58 -13.06
C ALA A 80 4.16 -7.08 -11.66
N ILE A 81 3.73 -6.17 -10.78
CA ILE A 81 3.22 -6.48 -9.43
C ILE A 81 2.02 -7.45 -9.48
N GLU A 82 1.07 -7.20 -10.39
CA GLU A 82 -0.08 -8.09 -10.60
C GLU A 82 0.34 -9.45 -11.15
N MET A 83 1.29 -9.49 -12.09
CA MET A 83 1.79 -10.73 -12.70
C MET A 83 2.48 -11.65 -11.70
N ILE A 84 3.26 -11.10 -10.76
CA ILE A 84 3.89 -11.89 -9.68
C ILE A 84 2.93 -12.16 -8.52
N GLY A 85 1.73 -11.57 -8.55
CA GLY A 85 0.67 -11.81 -7.58
C GLY A 85 0.97 -11.29 -6.17
N VAL A 86 1.78 -10.24 -6.04
CA VAL A 86 2.11 -9.59 -4.74
C VAL A 86 1.25 -8.35 -4.48
N GLY A 87 0.41 -7.96 -5.43
CA GLY A 87 -0.40 -6.77 -5.30
C GLY A 87 -1.44 -6.60 -6.40
N LYS A 88 -2.19 -5.51 -6.32
CA LYS A 88 -3.26 -5.17 -7.26
C LYS A 88 -3.20 -3.71 -7.67
N LYS A 89 -3.51 -3.44 -8.94
CA LYS A 89 -3.62 -2.07 -9.45
C LYS A 89 -5.01 -1.51 -9.17
N LEU A 90 -5.05 -0.35 -8.52
CA LEU A 90 -6.21 0.49 -8.37
C LEU A 90 -6.10 1.67 -9.36
N SER A 91 -7.05 1.79 -10.26
CA SER A 91 -7.11 2.91 -11.20
C SER A 91 -7.26 4.23 -10.45
N LYS A 92 -6.48 5.25 -10.85
CA LYS A 92 -6.62 6.61 -10.28
C LYS A 92 -8.01 7.21 -10.47
N PHE A 93 -8.73 6.78 -11.52
CA PHE A 93 -10.10 7.21 -11.77
C PHE A 93 -11.12 6.60 -10.79
N ASN A 94 -10.75 5.50 -10.12
CA ASN A 94 -11.61 4.82 -9.15
C ASN A 94 -11.39 5.31 -7.71
N ILE A 95 -10.45 6.22 -7.46
CA ILE A 95 -10.16 6.74 -6.10
C ILE A 95 -11.38 7.44 -5.49
N LYS A 96 -12.25 8.04 -6.32
CA LYS A 96 -13.46 8.72 -5.86
C LYS A 96 -14.53 7.75 -5.32
N ASP A 97 -14.45 6.48 -5.67
CA ASP A 97 -15.37 5.45 -5.21
C ASP A 97 -14.79 4.76 -3.98
N SER A 98 -15.33 5.11 -2.81
CA SER A 98 -14.88 4.55 -1.53
C SER A 98 -15.06 3.04 -1.45
N ASN A 99 -16.08 2.48 -2.09
CA ASN A 99 -16.33 1.04 -2.08
C ASN A 99 -15.26 0.30 -2.89
N ILE A 100 -14.88 0.83 -4.06
CA ILE A 100 -13.82 0.24 -4.87
C ILE A 100 -12.47 0.30 -4.14
N VAL A 101 -12.15 1.46 -3.55
CA VAL A 101 -10.92 1.65 -2.77
C VAL A 101 -10.87 0.67 -1.58
N GLU A 102 -11.92 0.64 -0.78
CA GLU A 102 -12.00 -0.20 0.40
C GLU A 102 -11.93 -1.69 0.06
N ASN A 103 -12.69 -2.13 -0.95
CA ASN A 103 -12.68 -3.52 -1.37
C ASN A 103 -11.31 -3.96 -1.88
N THR A 104 -10.64 -3.10 -2.67
CA THR A 104 -9.29 -3.39 -3.18
C THR A 104 -8.29 -3.53 -2.03
N ILE A 105 -8.28 -2.57 -1.09
CA ILE A 105 -7.38 -2.59 0.07
C ILE A 105 -7.65 -3.83 0.94
N LYS A 106 -8.92 -4.11 1.26
CA LYS A 106 -9.29 -5.28 2.06
C LYS A 106 -8.93 -6.59 1.36
N GLU A 107 -9.13 -6.68 0.04
CA GLU A 107 -8.75 -7.84 -0.76
C GLU A 107 -7.26 -8.14 -0.63
N VAL A 108 -6.41 -7.13 -0.90
CA VAL A 108 -4.95 -7.30 -0.94
C VAL A 108 -4.37 -7.50 0.46
N PHE A 109 -4.81 -6.75 1.46
CA PHE A 109 -4.17 -6.74 2.78
C PHE A 109 -4.75 -7.74 3.76
N LEU A 110 -6.05 -8.08 3.67
CA LEU A 110 -6.77 -8.80 4.73
C LEU A 110 -7.43 -10.11 4.28
N LYS A 111 -8.04 -10.13 3.09
CA LYS A 111 -8.90 -11.25 2.67
C LYS A 111 -8.13 -12.34 1.92
N ASN A 112 -7.31 -11.96 0.93
CA ASN A 112 -6.62 -12.93 0.07
C ASN A 112 -5.18 -13.15 0.53
N LYS A 113 -4.94 -14.27 1.22
CA LYS A 113 -3.62 -14.65 1.73
C LYS A 113 -2.57 -14.87 0.64
N ASN A 114 -2.97 -15.10 -0.62
CA ASN A 114 -2.02 -15.35 -1.71
C ASN A 114 -1.10 -14.15 -1.97
N TYR A 115 -1.56 -12.91 -1.77
CA TYR A 115 -0.72 -11.73 -1.91
C TYR A 115 0.43 -11.73 -0.90
N HIS A 116 0.13 -12.04 0.36
CA HIS A 116 1.14 -12.20 1.41
C HIS A 116 2.07 -13.37 1.14
N ILE A 117 1.53 -14.54 0.76
CA ILE A 117 2.33 -15.73 0.42
C ILE A 117 3.31 -15.43 -0.70
N ASN A 118 2.85 -14.79 -1.78
CA ASN A 118 3.70 -14.45 -2.92
C ASN A 118 4.71 -13.36 -2.55
N ALA A 119 4.32 -12.36 -1.76
CA ALA A 119 5.25 -11.33 -1.30
C ALA A 119 6.37 -11.96 -0.47
N GLN A 120 6.05 -12.90 0.43
CA GLN A 120 7.06 -13.62 1.20
C GLN A 120 7.98 -14.50 0.34
N LYS A 121 7.52 -15.02 -0.81
CA LYS A 121 8.40 -15.73 -1.77
C LYS A 121 9.40 -14.80 -2.47
N CYS A 122 9.03 -13.53 -2.64
CA CYS A 122 9.91 -12.52 -3.22
C CYS A 122 10.92 -11.94 -2.22
N LYS A 123 10.75 -12.25 -0.93
CA LYS A 123 11.64 -11.79 0.14
C LYS A 123 13.03 -12.42 -0.04
N ILE A 124 14.06 -11.58 -0.08
CA ILE A 124 15.46 -12.01 -0.17
C ILE A 124 16.05 -11.89 1.23
N TYR A 125 16.71 -12.96 1.71
CA TYR A 125 17.34 -13.05 3.03
C TYR A 125 18.74 -12.47 3.05
#